data_AF-A0A4V2AUJ3-F1
#
_entry.id   AF-A0A4V2AUJ3-F1
#
_cell.length_a   1.000
_cell.length_b   1.000
_cell.length_c   1.000
_cell.angle_alpha   90.00
_cell.angle_beta   90.00
_cell.angle_gamma   90.00
#
_symmetry.space_group_name_H-M   'P 1'
#
loop_
_entity.id
_entity.type
_entity.pdbx_description
1 polymer ?
#
loop_
_entity_poly.entity_id
_entity_poly.type
_entity_poly.pdbx_seq_one_letter_code
_entity_poly.pdbx_strand_id
1 'polypeptide(L)' 'FPDPALLKKNLKHFTISVGTEDFLYESVKQNIALFEEKGLPLKTHIVPGGHTWMACKKFLATTLQELFK' A
#
# COMPACT_ATOMS: atom_id res chain seq x y z
N PHE A 1 7.72 -14.78 7.84
CA PHE A 1 6.55 -13.88 7.81
C PHE A 1 5.96 -13.83 9.22
N PRO A 2 5.53 -12.67 9.75
CA PRO A 2 4.91 -12.59 11.07
C PRO A 2 3.57 -13.35 11.10
N ASP A 3 3.10 -13.73 12.29
CA ASP A 3 1.82 -14.45 12.45
C ASP A 3 0.66 -13.63 11.84
N PRO A 4 -0.03 -14.15 10.80
CA PRO A 4 -1.15 -13.46 10.16
C PRO A 4 -2.29 -13.13 11.12
N ALA A 5 -2.52 -13.94 12.16
CA ALA A 5 -3.56 -13.69 13.15
C ALA A 5 -3.23 -12.45 14.01
N LEU A 6 -1.97 -12.31 14.43
CA LEU A 6 -1.49 -11.14 15.15
C LEU A 6 -1.50 -9.89 14.26
N LEU A 7 -1.10 -10.03 12.99
CA LEU A 7 -1.13 -8.91 12.04
C LEU A 7 -2.56 -8.42 11.83
N LYS A 8 -3.53 -9.30 11.57
CA LYS A 8 -4.94 -8.90 11.42
C LYS A 8 -5.52 -8.24 12.66
N LYS A 9 -5.13 -8.69 13.85
CA LYS A 9 -5.59 -8.13 15.12
C LYS A 9 -5.03 -6.72 15.37
N ASN A 10 -3.76 -6.49 15.03
CA ASN A 10 -3.04 -5.27 15.41
C ASN A 10 -2.99 -4.22 14.29
N LEU A 11 -3.05 -4.64 13.03
CA LEU A 11 -2.93 -3.79 11.86
C LEU A 11 -4.33 -3.35 11.39
N LYS A 12 -4.82 -2.25 11.98
CA LYS A 12 -6.14 -1.68 11.66
C LYS A 12 -6.22 -1.08 10.25
N HIS A 13 -5.08 -0.61 9.73
CA HIS A 13 -4.99 0.01 8.43
C HIS A 13 -3.65 -0.35 7.78
N PHE A 14 -3.70 -0.90 6.56
CA PHE A 14 -2.52 -1.28 5.80
C PHE A 14 -2.71 -0.92 4.34
N THR A 15 -1.88 0.01 3.85
CA THR A 15 -2.01 0.58 2.51
C THR A 15 -0.66 0.59 1.83
N ILE A 16 -0.64 0.16 0.57
CA ILE A 16 0.52 0.24 -0.34
C ILE A 16 0.15 1.14 -1.50
N SER A 17 0.97 2.15 -1.77
CA SER A 17 0.75 3.12 -2.85
C SER A 17 1.95 3.18 -3.78
N VAL A 18 1.72 3.26 -5.09
CA VAL A 18 2.80 3.32 -6.09
C VAL A 18 2.34 3.97 -7.39
N GLY A 19 3.28 4.60 -8.10
CA GLY A 19 3.06 5.13 -9.46
C GLY A 19 3.21 4.03 -10.53
N THR A 20 2.43 4.08 -11.61
CA THR A 20 2.53 3.10 -12.72
C THR A 20 3.84 3.18 -13.51
N GLU A 21 4.51 4.33 -13.48
CA GLU A 21 5.81 4.57 -14.16
C GLU A 21 6.95 4.62 -13.14
N ASP A 22 6.69 4.26 -11.88
CA ASP A 22 7.71 4.18 -10.85
C ASP A 22 8.63 2.97 -11.11
N PHE A 23 9.95 3.15 -10.94
CA PHE A 23 10.91 2.06 -11.13
C PHE A 23 10.71 0.91 -10.12
N LEU A 24 9.97 1.14 -9.03
CA LEU A 24 9.60 0.13 -8.05
C LEU A 24 8.27 -0.58 -8.35
N TYR A 25 7.54 -0.18 -9.40
CA TYR A 25 6.17 -0.65 -9.65
C TYR A 25 6.03 -2.18 -9.66
N GLU A 26 6.91 -2.89 -10.39
CA GLU A 26 6.85 -4.35 -10.47
C GLU A 26 7.22 -5.04 -9.14
N SER A 27 8.20 -4.51 -8.41
CA SER A 27 8.54 -5.01 -7.08
C SER A 27 7.39 -4.80 -6.09
N VAL A 28 6.71 -3.66 -6.16
CA VAL A 28 5.54 -3.38 -5.33
C VAL A 28 4.38 -4.32 -5.65
N LYS A 29 4.13 -4.64 -6.92
CA LYS A 29 3.11 -5.63 -7.32
C LYS A 29 3.39 -7.01 -6.73
N GLN A 30 4.65 -7.45 -6.71
CA GLN A 30 5.03 -8.71 -6.08
C GLN A 30 4.75 -8.70 -4.57
N ASN A 31 5.03 -7.59 -3.89
CA ASN A 31 4.70 -7.44 -2.48
C ASN A 31 3.19 -7.45 -2.21
N ILE A 32 2.41 -6.77 -3.05
CA ILE A 32 0.94 -6.79 -2.97
C ILE A 32 0.43 -8.24 -3.05
N ALA A 33 0.85 -8.99 -4.08
CA ALA A 33 0.46 -10.38 -4.27
C ALA A 33 0.85 -11.26 -3.07
N LEU A 34 2.05 -11.04 -2.51
CA LEU A 34 2.51 -11.75 -1.33
C LEU A 34 1.61 -11.51 -0.11
N PHE A 35 1.24 -10.25 0.16
CA PHE A 35 0.39 -9.92 1.30
C PHE A 35 -1.07 -10.40 1.11
N GLU A 36 -1.57 -10.38 -0.12
CA GLU A 36 -2.88 -10.93 -0.49
C GLU A 36 -2.90 -12.46 -0.31
N GLU A 37 -1.86 -13.18 -0.73
CA GLU A 37 -1.72 -14.64 -0.53
C GLU A 37 -1.72 -15.01 0.97
N LYS A 38 -1.13 -14.16 1.81
CA LYS A 38 -1.19 -14.32 3.29
C LYS A 38 -2.51 -13.87 3.90
N GLY A 39 -3.46 -13.43 3.08
CA GLY A 39 -4.80 -13.04 3.47
C GLY A 39 -4.86 -11.81 4.36
N LEU A 40 -3.89 -10.90 4.26
CA LEU A 40 -3.89 -9.65 5.03
C LEU A 40 -4.85 -8.63 4.40
N PRO A 41 -5.52 -7.79 5.22
CA PRO A 41 -6.41 -6.74 4.73
C PRO A 41 -5.58 -5.57 4.18
N LEU A 42 -5.12 -5.70 2.94
CA LEU A 42 -4.33 -4.70 2.22
C LEU A 42 -5.23 -3.82 1.35
N LYS A 43 -5.01 -2.51 1.40
CA LYS A 43 -5.51 -1.56 0.41
C LYS A 43 -4.40 -1.13 -0.54
N THR A 44 -4.72 -0.92 -1.80
CA THR A 44 -3.76 -0.49 -2.81
C THR A 44 -4.18 0.82 -3.47
N HIS A 45 -3.20 1.71 -3.69
CA HIS A 45 -3.38 2.94 -4.45
C HIS A 45 -2.35 3.01 -5.56
N ILE A 46 -2.71 2.47 -6.72
CA ILE A 46 -1.92 2.57 -7.93
C ILE A 46 -2.40 3.80 -8.70
N VAL A 47 -1.50 4.75 -8.94
CA VAL A 47 -1.83 6.01 -9.62
C VAL A 47 -0.94 6.21 -10.86
N PRO A 48 -1.39 6.95 -11.88
CA PRO A 48 -0.53 7.33 -12.98
C PRO A 48 0.69 8.16 -12.51
N GLY A 49 1.79 8.06 -13.26
CA GLY A 49 3.03 8.79 -13.02
C GLY A 49 4.14 7.97 -12.35
N GLY A 50 5.31 8.59 -12.23
CA GLY A 50 6.52 7.95 -11.70
C GLY A 50 6.89 8.40 -10.28
N HIS A 51 8.17 8.24 -9.95
CA HIS A 51 8.73 8.52 -8.63
C HIS A 51 8.84 10.03 -8.34
N THR A 52 7.71 10.67 -8.02
CA THR A 52 7.63 12.14 -7.88
C THR A 52 7.00 12.56 -6.56
N TRP A 53 7.35 13.79 -6.12
CA TRP A 53 6.72 14.41 -4.96
C TRP A 53 5.21 14.63 -5.11
N MET A 54 4.71 14.76 -6.35
CA MET A 54 3.27 14.87 -6.59
C MET A 54 2.53 13.59 -6.25
N ALA A 55 3.10 12.43 -6.60
CA ALA A 55 2.56 11.13 -6.19
C ALA A 55 2.58 10.99 -4.66
N CYS A 56 3.70 11.32 -4.02
CA CYS A 56 3.84 11.28 -2.55
C CYS A 56 2.79 12.14 -1.83
N LYS A 57 2.58 13.39 -2.27
CA LYS A 57 1.54 14.28 -1.70
C LYS A 57 0.15 13.69 -1.83
N LYS A 58 -0.16 13.08 -2.98
CA LYS A 58 -1.45 12.40 -3.21
C LYS A 58 -1.62 11.22 -2.24
N PHE A 59 -0.60 10.38 -2.08
CA PHE A 59 -0.65 9.25 -1.15
C PHE A 59 -0.85 9.71 0.29
N LEU A 60 -0.10 10.73 0.73
CA LEU A 60 -0.26 11.30 2.07
C LEU A 60 -1.69 11.83 2.31
N ALA A 61 -2.22 12.62 1.37
CA ALA A 61 -3.57 13.15 1.47
C ALA A 61 -4.63 12.04 1.56
N THR A 62 -4.52 11.00 0.74
CA THR A 62 -5.42 9.84 0.77
C THR A 62 -5.29 9.08 2.09
N THR A 63 -4.09 8.70 2.49
CA THR A 63 -3.86 7.89 3.69
C THR A 63 -4.28 8.62 4.97
N LEU A 64 -4.03 9.94 5.08
CA LEU A 64 -4.51 10.72 6.23
C LEU A 64 -6.04 10.67 6.35
N GLN A 65 -6.74 10.78 5.24
CA GLN A 65 -8.20 10.65 5.20
C GLN A 65 -8.67 9.24 5.57
N GLU A 66 -7.89 8.20 5.31
CA GLU A 66 -8.28 6.84 5.73
C GLU A 66 -7.99 6.54 7.19
N LEU A 67 -6.99 7.19 7.78
CA LEU A 67 -6.58 6.99 9.17
C LEU A 67 -7.44 7.75 10.18
N PHE A 68 -7.92 8.95 9.82
CA PHE A 68 -8.52 9.89 10.77
C PHE A 68 -9.97 10.30 10.43
N LYS A 69 -10.66 9.51 9.61
CA LYS A 69 -12.11 9.66 9.40
C LYS A 69 -12.91 9.22 10.61
#